data_AF-A0AAV0VZY9-F1
#
_entry.id   AF-A0AAV0VZY9-F1
#
_cell.length_a   1.000
_cell.length_b   1.000
_cell.length_c   1.000
_cell.angle_alpha   90.00
_cell.angle_beta   90.00
_cell.angle_gamma   90.00
#
_symmetry.space_group_name_H-M   'P 1'
#
loop_
_entity.id
_entity.type
_entity.pdbx_description
1 polymer ?
#
loop_
_entity_poly.entity_id
_entity_poly.type
_entity_poly.pdbx_seq_one_letter_code
_entity_poly.pdbx_strand_id
1 'polypeptide(L)'
;MDSCTSWFRRVCVLRKYHSVIATQRAFRIHIGIPRAESIPSAYTIKFWIRQLEETGSTLSGLGHGAPRTVRTPENVQLVRESIEQSPRRTQAVT
;
A
#
# COMPACT_ATOMS: atom_id res chain seq x y z
N MET A 1 5.96 1.87 1.63
CA MET A 1 5.44 1.11 2.78
C MET A 1 5.50 2.02 3.98
N ASP A 2 4.37 2.30 4.62
CA ASP A 2 4.34 2.99 5.89
C ASP A 2 4.95 2.09 6.98
N SER A 3 5.66 2.68 7.95
CA SER A 3 6.32 1.96 9.05
C SER A 3 5.34 1.08 9.84
N CYS A 4 4.06 1.45 9.84
CA CYS A 4 2.95 0.74 10.48
C CYS A 4 2.68 -0.64 9.85
N THR A 5 2.44 -0.68 8.54
CA THR A 5 2.14 -1.93 7.81
C THR A 5 3.36 -2.84 7.69
N SER A 6 4.58 -2.26 7.57
CA SER A 6 5.84 -3.01 7.51
C SER A 6 6.14 -3.73 8.83
N TRP A 7 5.87 -3.10 9.98
CA TRP A 7 6.01 -3.73 11.28
C TRP A 7 5.02 -4.87 11.49
N PHE A 8 3.75 -4.64 11.15
CA PHE A 8 2.69 -5.62 11.37
C PHE A 8 2.99 -6.93 10.65
N ARG A 9 3.49 -6.86 9.41
CA ARG A 9 3.92 -8.05 8.65
C ARG A 9 5.06 -8.82 9.34
N ARG A 10 6.02 -8.12 9.95
CA ARG A 10 7.20 -8.75 10.57
C ARG A 10 6.90 -9.37 11.93
N VAL A 11 6.00 -8.77 12.72
CA VAL A 11 5.79 -9.15 14.13
C VAL A 11 4.49 -9.92 14.37
N CYS A 12 3.39 -9.63 13.65
CA CYS A 12 2.13 -10.35 13.84
C CYS A 12 2.19 -11.79 13.33
N VAL A 13 2.92 -12.03 12.22
CA VAL A 13 3.16 -13.38 11.67
C VAL A 13 3.93 -14.27 12.66
N LEU A 14 4.91 -13.72 13.36
CA LEU A 14 5.79 -14.50 14.24
C LEU A 14 5.20 -14.80 15.61
N ARG A 15 4.25 -13.99 16.10
CA ARG A 15 3.81 -14.04 17.51
C ARG A 15 2.32 -14.29 17.74
N LYS A 16 1.54 -14.56 16.67
CA LYS A 16 0.10 -14.92 16.72
C LYS A 16 -0.70 -14.11 17.75
N TYR A 17 -0.71 -12.79 17.60
CA TYR A 17 -1.50 -11.94 18.49
C TYR A 17 -3.00 -12.04 18.14
N HIS A 18 -3.75 -12.82 18.91
CA HIS A 18 -5.21 -12.95 18.77
C HIS A 18 -6.00 -11.83 19.49
N SER A 19 -5.32 -10.86 20.09
CA SER A 19 -5.95 -9.77 20.85
C SER A 19 -5.50 -8.41 20.34
N VAL A 20 -6.48 -7.54 20.07
CA VAL A 20 -6.26 -6.15 19.64
C VAL A 20 -5.35 -5.41 20.61
N ILE A 21 -5.60 -5.53 21.93
CA ILE A 21 -4.83 -4.82 22.96
C ILE A 21 -3.39 -5.33 23.01
N ALA A 22 -3.19 -6.64 22.85
CA ALA A 22 -1.85 -7.23 22.83
C ALA A 22 -1.05 -6.71 21.61
N THR A 23 -1.69 -6.65 20.44
CA THR A 23 -1.09 -6.12 19.22
C THR A 23 -0.74 -4.64 19.34
N GLN A 24 -1.64 -3.83 19.91
CA GLN A 24 -1.40 -2.41 20.17
C GLN A 24 -0.23 -2.16 21.12
N ARG A 25 -0.15 -2.92 22.22
CA ARG A 25 0.96 -2.82 23.18
C ARG A 25 2.29 -3.21 22.54
N ALA A 26 2.31 -4.31 21.79
CA ALA A 26 3.49 -4.76 21.07
C ALA A 26 3.96 -3.72 20.03
N PHE A 27 3.02 -3.10 19.31
CA PHE A 27 3.31 -2.04 18.34
C PHE A 27 3.98 -0.84 19.00
N ARG A 28 3.39 -0.37 20.11
CA ARG A 28 3.91 0.77 20.86
C ARG A 28 5.32 0.51 21.40
N ILE A 29 5.59 -0.68 21.96
CA ILE A 29 6.93 -1.06 22.45
C ILE A 29 7.94 -1.08 21.31
N HIS A 30 7.57 -1.64 20.16
CA HIS A 30 8.52 -1.83 19.07
C HIS A 30 8.88 -0.54 18.33
N ILE A 31 7.90 0.33 18.10
CA ILE A 31 8.13 1.60 17.40
C ILE A 31 8.56 2.72 18.37
N GLY A 32 8.44 2.50 19.69
CA GLY A 32 8.80 3.50 20.69
C GLY A 32 7.86 4.71 20.71
N ILE A 33 6.58 4.50 20.40
CA ILE A 33 5.60 5.57 20.25
C ILE A 33 5.23 6.16 21.62
N PRO A 34 5.33 7.49 21.83
CA PRO A 34 4.88 8.14 23.06
C PRO A 34 3.42 7.82 23.40
N ARG A 35 3.04 7.96 24.68
CA ARG A 35 1.65 7.70 25.11
C ARG A 35 0.62 8.61 24.42
N ALA A 36 0.99 9.85 24.12
CA ALA A 36 0.13 10.83 23.48
C ALA A 36 -0.12 10.54 22.00
N GLU A 37 0.77 9.78 21.36
CA GLU A 37 0.69 9.52 19.94
C GLU A 37 -0.31 8.42 19.61
N SER A 38 -0.94 8.57 18.45
CA SER A 38 -1.95 7.64 17.99
C SER A 38 -1.35 6.29 17.62
N ILE A 39 -2.10 5.23 17.87
CA ILE A 39 -1.76 3.86 17.48
C ILE A 39 -2.87 3.32 16.57
N PRO A 40 -2.60 2.27 15.78
CA PRO A 40 -3.60 1.65 14.93
C PRO A 40 -4.87 1.28 15.71
N SER A 41 -6.00 1.64 15.13
CA SER A 41 -7.31 1.36 15.72
C SER A 41 -7.58 -0.15 15.79
N ALA A 42 -8.54 -0.53 16.64
CA ALA A 42 -9.02 -1.91 16.70
C ALA A 42 -9.53 -2.41 15.34
N TYR A 43 -10.19 -1.54 14.57
CA TYR A 43 -10.68 -1.84 13.24
C TYR A 43 -9.53 -2.16 12.28
N THR A 44 -8.51 -1.30 12.23
CA THR A 44 -7.31 -1.48 11.41
C THR A 44 -6.59 -2.79 11.73
N ILE A 45 -6.48 -3.12 13.02
CA ILE A 45 -5.83 -4.36 13.46
C ILE A 45 -6.64 -5.58 13.04
N LYS A 46 -7.95 -5.59 13.22
CA LYS A 46 -8.82 -6.69 12.78
C LYS A 46 -8.76 -6.87 11.26
N PHE A 47 -8.75 -5.77 10.51
CA PHE A 47 -8.60 -5.80 9.06
C PHE A 47 -7.28 -6.46 8.65
N TRP A 48 -6.16 -6.08 9.26
CA TRP A 48 -4.86 -6.68 8.96
C TRP A 48 -4.76 -8.15 9.36
N ILE A 49 -5.37 -8.56 10.48
CA ILE A 49 -5.45 -9.98 10.88
C ILE A 49 -6.20 -10.77 9.80
N ARG A 50 -7.38 -10.29 9.39
CA ARG A 50 -8.19 -10.93 8.35
C ARG A 50 -7.44 -11.05 7.03
N GLN A 51 -6.80 -9.98 6.56
CA GLN A 51 -6.01 -10.01 5.32
C GLN A 51 -4.82 -10.98 5.41
N LEU A 52 -4.19 -11.08 6.58
CA LEU A 52 -3.12 -12.04 6.81
C LEU A 52 -3.62 -13.49 6.77
N GLU A 53 -4.77 -13.77 7.35
CA GLU A 53 -5.40 -15.10 7.32
C GLU A 53 -5.87 -15.48 5.91
N GLU A 54 -6.43 -14.53 5.16
CA GLU A 54 -6.97 -14.77 3.81
C GLU A 54 -5.88 -14.86 2.74
N THR A 55 -4.86 -13.99 2.78
CA THR A 55 -3.90 -13.80 1.67
C THR A 55 -2.44 -14.03 2.09
N GLY A 56 -2.15 -14.19 3.39
CA GLY A 56 -0.77 -14.26 3.90
C GLY A 56 -0.02 -12.93 3.82
N SER A 57 -0.73 -11.83 3.52
CA SER A 57 -0.19 -10.49 3.33
C SER A 57 -1.10 -9.46 3.98
N THR A 58 -0.50 -8.47 4.64
CA THR A 58 -1.22 -7.31 5.21
C THR A 58 -1.26 -6.12 4.25
N LEU A 59 -0.57 -6.24 3.11
CA LEU A 59 -0.75 -5.32 1.99
C LEU A 59 -2.06 -5.68 1.33
N SER A 60 -3.05 -4.79 1.40
CA SER A 60 -4.12 -4.82 0.41
C SER A 60 -3.45 -4.76 -0.97
N GLY A 61 -3.91 -5.56 -1.93
CA GLY A 61 -3.33 -5.68 -3.28
C GLY A 61 -3.39 -4.39 -4.13
N LEU A 62 -3.44 -3.23 -3.49
CA LEU A 62 -3.47 -1.92 -4.11
C LEU A 62 -2.05 -1.38 -4.14
N GLY A 63 -1.33 -1.67 -5.22
CA GLY A 63 -0.45 -0.66 -5.78
C GLY A 63 -1.26 0.64 -5.86
N HIS A 64 -0.73 1.72 -5.27
CA HIS A 64 -1.40 3.02 -5.10
C HIS A 64 -1.62 3.78 -6.42
N GLY A 65 -2.09 3.11 -7.46
CA GLY A 65 -2.41 3.70 -8.75
C GLY A 65 -2.74 2.64 -9.79
N ALA A 66 -3.38 3.07 -10.87
CA ALA A 66 -3.42 2.30 -12.10
C ALA A 66 -1.98 1.83 -12.41
N PRO A 67 -1.77 0.59 -12.90
CA PRO A 67 -0.46 0.17 -13.36
C PRO A 67 0.08 1.26 -14.28
N ARG A 68 1.29 1.78 -13.99
CA ARG A 68 1.96 2.75 -14.88
C ARG A 68 1.80 2.20 -16.29
N THR A 69 1.20 3.00 -17.19
CA THR A 69 0.86 2.60 -18.55
C THR A 69 1.97 1.74 -19.12
N VAL A 70 1.73 0.43 -19.14
CA VAL A 70 2.68 -0.52 -19.68
C VAL A 70 2.76 -0.15 -21.16
N ARG A 71 3.98 -0.07 -21.70
CA ARG A 71 4.22 0.15 -23.13
C ARG A 71 3.84 -1.12 -23.90
N THR A 72 2.56 -1.46 -23.89
CA THR A 72 2.03 -2.48 -24.78
C THR A 72 2.10 -1.92 -26.20
N PRO A 73 2.34 -2.76 -27.21
CA PRO A 73 2.45 -2.30 -28.60
C PRO A 73 1.19 -1.54 -29.06
N GLU A 74 0.02 -1.90 -28.53
CA GLU A 74 -1.26 -1.24 -28.81
C GLU A 74 -1.29 0.20 -28.30
N ASN A 75 -0.82 0.45 -27.08
CA ASN A 75 -0.76 1.79 -26.50
C ASN A 75 0.23 2.70 -27.26
N VAL A 76 1.33 2.12 -27.75
CA VAL A 76 2.31 2.84 -28.57
C VAL A 76 1.70 3.23 -29.92
N GLN A 77 0.93 2.32 -30.52
CA GLN A 77 0.24 2.56 -31.79
C GLN A 77 -0.84 3.64 -31.65
N LEU A 78 -1.66 3.58 -30.60
CA LEU A 78 -2.69 4.60 -30.33
C LEU A 78 -2.10 6.01 -30.12
N VAL A 79 -0.95 6.11 -29.44
CA VAL A 79 -0.24 7.39 -29.28
C VAL A 79 0.32 7.88 -30.62
N ARG A 80 0.88 7.00 -31.45
CA ARG A 80 1.37 7.34 -32.79
C ARG A 80 0.24 7.88 -33.67
N GLU A 81 -0.88 7.17 -33.75
CA GLU A 81 -2.07 7.58 -34.50
C GLU A 81 -2.62 8.92 -33.99
N SER A 82 -2.63 9.14 -32.68
CA SER A 82 -3.06 10.41 -32.10
C SER A 82 -2.15 11.59 -32.49
N ILE A 83 -0.84 11.36 -32.62
CA ILE A 83 0.13 12.40 -33.04
C ILE A 83 -0.03 12.70 -34.53
N GLU A 84 -0.23 11.66 -35.36
CA GLU A 84 -0.52 11.80 -36.79
C GLU A 84 -1.84 12.54 -37.03
N GLN A 85 -2.86 12.26 -36.22
CA GLN A 85 -4.19 12.88 -36.30
C GLN A 85 -4.20 14.34 -35.81
N SER A 86 -3.34 14.71 -34.84
CA SER A 86 -3.25 16.07 -34.32
C SER A 86 -1.84 16.42 -33.83
N PRO A 87 -0.98 16.97 -34.71
CA PRO A 87 0.41 17.30 -34.36
C PRO A 87 0.55 18.43 -33.32
N ARG A 88 -0.52 19.16 -33.00
CA ARG A 88 -0.47 20.45 -32.26
C ARG A 88 -0.69 20.34 -30.75
N ARG A 89 -0.75 19.15 -30.17
CA ARG A 89 -0.90 19.01 -28.71
C ARG A 89 0.46 19.13 -27.99
N THR A 90 0.93 20.38 -27.93
CA THR A 90 1.97 20.92 -27.02
C THR A 90 3.34 20.23 -27.01
N GLN A 91 4.20 20.62 -27.95
CA GLN A 91 5.63 20.81 -27.67
C GLN A 91 5.90 22.32 -27.56
N ALA A 92 5.60 22.88 -26.40
CA ALA A 92 6.19 24.15 -25.98
C ALA A 92 7.14 23.81 -24.82
N VAL A 93 8.35 23.38 -25.16
CA VAL A 93 9.48 23.37 -24.25
C VAL A 93 10.53 24.25 -24.93
N THR A 94 10.60 25.49 -24.44
CA THR A 94 11.73 26.41 -24.61
C THR A 94 12.64 26.24 -23.42
#